data_AF-A0A6P3XY26-F1
#
_entry.id   AF-A0A6P3XY26-F1
#
_cell.length_a   1.000
_cell.length_b   1.000
_cell.length_c   1.000
_cell.angle_alpha   90.00
_cell.angle_beta   90.00
_cell.angle_gamma   90.00
#
_symmetry.space_group_name_H-M   'P 1'
#
loop_
_entity.id
_entity.type
_entity.pdbx_description
1 polymer ?
#
loop_
_entity_poly.entity_id
_entity_poly.type
_entity_poly.pdbx_seq_one_letter_code
_entity_poly.pdbx_strand_id
1 'polypeptide(L)'
;MSEHNYYQNNKSSHNSENDDEFLDQRINNDDFDMVLLTLIKQYPCIYDPNKLNQEKINLAWNNISVEMNEKVEQCQDRYRKLRQYFSKERNRREFVAAGTKRDTKR
;
A
#
# COMPACT_ATOMS: atom_id res chain seq x y z
N MET A 1 -26.38 15.85 -13.09
CA MET A 1 -25.93 15.79 -11.67
C MET A 1 -25.48 14.37 -11.41
N SER A 2 -24.33 14.25 -10.75
CA SER A 2 -23.45 13.08 -10.62
C SER A 2 -24.07 11.81 -10.07
N GLU A 3 -23.55 10.66 -10.50
CA GLU A 3 -22.95 9.61 -9.65
C GLU A 3 -22.43 8.47 -10.56
N HIS A 4 -21.13 8.43 -10.87
CA HIS A 4 -20.11 7.62 -10.17
C HIS A 4 -20.53 6.16 -9.93
N ASN A 5 -20.15 5.27 -10.85
CA ASN A 5 -19.81 3.87 -10.56
C ASN A 5 -19.03 3.27 -11.75
N TYR A 6 -17.83 3.81 -12.01
CA TYR A 6 -16.83 3.08 -12.78
C TYR A 6 -16.05 2.20 -11.81
N TYR A 7 -16.31 0.90 -11.87
CA TYR A 7 -15.35 -0.21 -11.99
C TYR A 7 -16.03 -1.50 -11.53
N GLN A 8 -16.75 -2.11 -12.48
CA GLN A 8 -17.20 -3.50 -12.40
C GLN A 8 -16.00 -4.45 -12.42
N ASN A 9 -16.03 -5.38 -11.46
CA ASN A 9 -15.69 -6.80 -11.55
C ASN A 9 -14.70 -7.26 -12.62
N ASN A 10 -13.63 -7.93 -12.15
CA ASN A 10 -13.20 -9.22 -12.69
C ASN A 10 -12.57 -10.06 -11.56
N LYS A 11 -13.39 -10.87 -10.90
CA LYS A 11 -12.93 -12.02 -10.11
C LYS A 11 -13.27 -13.28 -10.91
N SER A 12 -12.28 -13.81 -11.63
CA SER A 12 -12.33 -15.18 -12.14
C SER A 12 -11.55 -16.09 -11.20
N SER A 13 -12.10 -17.27 -10.94
CA SER A 13 -11.57 -18.32 -10.07
C SER A 13 -10.49 -19.17 -10.75
N HIS A 14 -9.57 -19.68 -9.92
CA HIS A 14 -8.77 -20.91 -10.07
C HIS A 14 -7.71 -20.98 -11.18
N ASN A 15 -6.42 -21.03 -10.81
CA ASN A 15 -5.70 -22.29 -10.62
C ASN A 15 -4.33 -22.08 -9.98
N SER A 16 -3.97 -23.06 -9.14
CA SER A 16 -2.70 -23.28 -8.46
C SER A 16 -1.66 -23.78 -9.45
N GLU A 17 -0.54 -23.08 -9.54
CA GLU A 17 0.78 -23.52 -10.02
C GLU A 17 1.62 -22.24 -10.16
N ASN A 18 2.41 -21.89 -9.12
CA ASN A 18 3.58 -20.99 -9.12
C ASN A 18 3.94 -20.56 -7.68
N ASP A 19 4.12 -21.51 -6.76
CA ASP A 19 4.56 -21.18 -5.39
C ASP A 19 6.04 -20.72 -5.33
N ASP A 20 6.82 -20.97 -6.39
CA ASP A 20 8.19 -20.45 -6.56
C ASP A 20 8.24 -18.98 -7.03
N GLU A 21 7.25 -18.53 -7.80
CA GLU A 21 7.22 -17.15 -8.34
C GLU A 21 6.73 -16.11 -7.31
N PHE A 22 6.01 -16.58 -6.28
CA PHE A 22 5.44 -15.72 -5.23
C PHE A 22 6.50 -15.24 -4.21
N LEU A 23 7.55 -16.02 -3.99
CA LEU A 23 8.68 -15.64 -3.12
C LEU A 23 9.60 -14.63 -3.80
N ASP A 24 9.83 -14.77 -5.10
CA ASP A 24 10.71 -13.88 -5.87
C ASP A 24 10.10 -12.48 -6.04
N GLN A 25 8.78 -12.39 -6.16
CA GLN A 25 8.06 -11.12 -6.07
C GLN A 25 8.14 -10.51 -4.67
N ARG A 26 8.24 -11.28 -3.59
CA ARG A 26 8.30 -10.71 -2.24
C ARG A 26 9.69 -10.12 -1.95
N ILE A 27 10.76 -10.80 -2.33
CA ILE A 27 12.15 -10.40 -2.05
C ILE A 27 12.56 -9.17 -2.88
N ASN A 28 12.25 -9.13 -4.17
CA ASN A 28 12.57 -7.97 -5.02
C ASN A 28 11.78 -6.70 -4.63
N ASN A 29 10.63 -6.87 -3.99
CA ASN A 29 9.79 -5.77 -3.58
C ASN A 29 10.22 -5.13 -2.25
N ASP A 30 10.92 -5.86 -1.36
CA ASP A 30 11.28 -5.32 -0.06
C ASP A 30 12.33 -4.19 -0.18
N ASP A 31 13.34 -4.34 -1.05
CA ASP A 31 14.32 -3.27 -1.31
C ASP A 31 13.66 -2.06 -1.99
N PHE A 32 12.82 -2.31 -3.01
CA PHE A 32 12.04 -1.27 -3.67
C PHE A 32 11.16 -0.49 -2.68
N ASP A 33 10.45 -1.22 -1.81
CA ASP A 33 9.57 -0.64 -0.79
C ASP A 33 10.32 0.18 0.24
N MET A 34 11.48 -0.29 0.67
CA MET A 34 12.31 0.41 1.66
C MET A 34 12.83 1.73 1.10
N VAL A 35 13.30 1.74 -0.16
CA VAL A 35 13.71 2.98 -0.83
C VAL A 35 12.50 3.89 -1.03
N LEU A 36 11.39 3.38 -1.57
CA LEU A 36 10.17 4.15 -1.79
C LEU A 36 9.65 4.81 -0.51
N LEU A 37 9.57 4.07 0.60
CA LEU A 37 9.14 4.59 1.90
C LEU A 37 10.12 5.64 2.45
N THR A 38 11.42 5.45 2.22
CA THR A 38 12.46 6.42 2.63
C THR A 38 12.31 7.74 1.89
N LEU A 39 12.02 7.69 0.59
CA LEU A 39 11.76 8.89 -0.20
C LEU A 39 10.46 9.57 0.20
N ILE A 40 9.36 8.83 0.35
CA ILE A 40 8.05 9.38 0.74
C ILE A 40 8.11 10.08 2.11
N LYS A 41 8.92 9.61 3.05
CA LYS A 41 9.12 10.28 4.35
C LYS A 41 9.64 11.71 4.22
N GLN A 42 10.36 12.03 3.15
CA GLN A 42 10.87 13.38 2.87
C GLN A 42 9.77 14.33 2.35
N TYR A 43 8.63 13.78 1.92
CA TYR A 43 7.51 14.53 1.35
C TYR A 43 6.23 14.37 2.20
N PRO A 44 6.10 15.11 3.33
CA PRO A 44 4.91 15.04 4.18
C PRO A 44 3.59 15.30 3.45
N CYS A 45 3.59 16.08 2.37
CA CYS A 45 2.41 16.35 1.56
C CYS A 45 1.75 15.07 0.98
N ILE A 46 2.49 13.96 0.88
CA ILE A 46 1.99 12.67 0.37
C ILE A 46 1.13 11.94 1.41
N TYR A 47 1.39 12.12 2.71
CA TYR A 47 0.78 11.30 3.76
C TYR A 47 0.13 12.07 4.91
N ASP A 48 0.49 13.33 5.11
CA ASP A 48 -0.04 14.19 6.15
C ASP A 48 -1.33 14.87 5.65
N PRO A 49 -2.50 14.57 6.25
CA PRO A 49 -3.76 15.18 5.83
C PRO A 49 -3.79 16.71 6.00
N ASN A 50 -2.93 17.27 6.85
CA ASN A 50 -2.87 18.72 7.10
C ASN A 50 -2.01 19.47 6.07
N LYS A 51 -1.27 18.75 5.21
CA LYS A 51 -0.33 19.33 4.24
C LYS A 51 -0.68 18.99 2.79
N LEU A 52 -1.94 18.65 2.54
CA LEU A 52 -2.43 18.27 1.22
C LEU A 52 -2.41 19.49 0.28
N ASN A 53 -1.52 19.43 -0.71
CA ASN A 53 -1.48 20.38 -1.81
C ASN A 53 -1.19 19.58 -3.09
N GLN A 54 -2.14 19.58 -4.03
CA GLN A 54 -2.10 18.73 -5.22
C GLN A 54 -0.88 19.00 -6.11
N GLU A 55 -0.49 20.26 -6.27
CA GLU A 55 0.70 20.61 -7.07
C GLU A 55 1.98 20.06 -6.42
N LYS A 56 2.11 20.21 -5.10
CA LYS A 56 3.25 19.68 -4.34
C LYS A 56 3.27 18.16 -4.31
N ILE A 57 2.10 17.51 -4.29
CA ILE A 57 1.98 16.05 -4.34
C ILE A 57 2.44 15.55 -5.72
N ASN A 58 1.97 16.17 -6.80
CA ASN A 58 2.38 15.79 -8.16
C ASN A 58 3.88 15.97 -8.36
N LEU A 59 4.44 17.11 -7.90
CA LEU A 59 5.88 17.35 -7.95
C LEU A 59 6.67 16.32 -7.14
N ALA A 60 6.22 16.00 -5.91
CA ALA A 60 6.86 15.01 -5.08
C ALA A 60 6.87 13.62 -5.74
N TRP A 61 5.76 13.20 -6.34
CA TRP A 61 5.70 11.93 -7.06
C TRP A 61 6.60 11.91 -8.29
N ASN A 62 6.70 13.01 -9.04
CA ASN A 62 7.64 13.11 -10.15
C ASN A 62 9.09 12.98 -9.65
N ASN A 63 9.47 13.68 -8.57
CA ASN A 63 10.82 13.57 -8.02
C ASN A 63 11.15 12.14 -7.56
N ILE A 64 10.23 11.49 -6.85
CA ILE A 64 10.37 10.09 -6.42
C ILE A 64 10.53 9.17 -7.63
N SER A 65 9.76 9.38 -8.69
CA SER A 65 9.84 8.56 -9.91
C SER A 65 11.22 8.65 -10.58
N VAL A 66 11.81 9.85 -10.60
CA VAL A 66 13.15 10.09 -11.14
C VAL A 66 14.21 9.42 -10.26
N GLU A 67 14.12 9.54 -8.94
CA GLU A 67 15.08 8.92 -8.02
C GLU A 67 14.99 7.38 -8.01
N MET A 68 13.78 6.83 -8.16
CA MET A 68 13.55 5.39 -8.25
C MET A 68 13.85 4.81 -9.65
N ASN A 69 14.09 5.68 -10.65
CA ASN A 69 14.17 5.31 -12.07
C ASN A 69 12.96 4.48 -12.54
N GLU A 70 11.77 4.84 -12.06
CA GLU A 70 10.53 4.12 -12.31
C GLU A 70 9.39 5.06 -12.66
N LYS A 71 8.27 4.52 -13.18
CA LYS A 71 7.11 5.36 -13.49
C LYS A 71 6.40 5.82 -12.22
N VAL A 72 5.89 7.05 -12.25
CA VAL A 72 5.06 7.62 -11.18
C VAL A 72 3.92 6.67 -10.77
N GLU A 73 3.22 6.11 -11.77
CA GLU A 73 2.09 5.20 -11.54
C GLU A 73 2.49 3.94 -10.75
N GLN A 74 3.69 3.40 -11.00
CA GLN A 74 4.21 2.22 -10.31
C GLN A 74 4.52 2.55 -8.84
N CYS A 75 5.17 3.69 -8.59
CA CYS A 75 5.45 4.18 -7.24
C CYS A 75 4.15 4.40 -6.44
N GLN A 76 3.13 4.99 -7.08
CA GLN A 76 1.83 5.24 -6.47
C GLN A 76 1.05 3.96 -6.17
N ASP A 77 0.99 3.01 -7.11
CA ASP A 77 0.33 1.72 -6.91
C ASP A 77 0.99 0.92 -5.78
N ARG A 78 2.33 0.87 -5.77
CA ARG A 78 3.08 0.18 -4.73
C ARG A 78 2.82 0.79 -3.35
N TYR A 79 2.92 2.11 -3.23
CA TYR A 79 2.65 2.79 -1.96
C TYR A 79 1.21 2.61 -1.48
N ARG A 80 0.24 2.60 -2.40
CA ARG A 80 -1.16 2.29 -2.09
C ARG A 80 -1.30 0.88 -1.53
N LYS A 81 -0.66 -0.13 -2.16
CA LYS A 81 -0.65 -1.52 -1.66
C LYS A 81 -0.01 -1.62 -0.28
N LEU A 82 1.11 -0.94 -0.05
CA LEU A 82 1.77 -0.87 1.27
C LEU A 82 0.83 -0.33 2.35
N ARG A 83 0.16 0.80 2.08
CA ARG A 83 -0.83 1.37 3.03
C ARG A 83 -1.95 0.40 3.34
N GLN A 84 -2.50 -0.27 2.33
CA GLN A 84 -3.57 -1.25 2.52
C GLN A 84 -3.10 -2.44 3.36
N TYR A 85 -1.89 -2.95 3.08
CA TYR A 85 -1.29 -4.05 3.83
C TYR A 85 -1.10 -3.69 5.31
N PHE A 86 -0.47 -2.54 5.61
CA PHE A 86 -0.24 -2.12 6.99
C PHE A 86 -1.52 -1.76 7.74
N SER A 87 -2.54 -1.23 7.05
CA SER A 87 -3.86 -0.97 7.66
C SER A 87 -4.55 -2.27 8.07
N LYS A 88 -4.51 -3.30 7.21
CA LYS A 88 -5.05 -4.63 7.52
C LYS A 88 -4.26 -5.32 8.62
N GLU A 89 -2.94 -5.22 8.60
CA GLU A 89 -2.06 -5.79 9.63
C GLU A 89 -2.31 -5.14 11.00
N ARG A 90 -2.44 -3.81 11.04
CA ARG A 90 -2.81 -3.07 12.25
C ARG A 90 -4.16 -3.57 12.79
N ASN A 91 -5.18 -3.64 11.94
CA ASN A 91 -6.50 -4.13 12.36
C ASN A 91 -6.43 -5.57 12.86
N ARG A 92 -5.69 -6.46 12.18
CA ARG A 92 -5.49 -7.85 12.62
C ARG A 92 -4.87 -7.92 14.02
N ARG A 93 -3.84 -7.12 14.28
CA ARG A 93 -3.20 -7.05 15.61
C ARG A 93 -4.14 -6.50 16.67
N GLU A 94 -4.94 -5.47 16.35
CA GLU A 94 -5.95 -4.92 17.26
C GLU A 94 -7.06 -5.95 17.57
N PHE A 95 -7.53 -6.72 16.58
CA PHE A 95 -8.50 -7.80 16.79
C PHE A 95 -7.95 -8.97 17.62
N VAL A 96 -6.71 -9.39 17.38
CA VAL A 96 -6.05 -10.45 18.17
C VAL A 96 -5.80 -9.97 19.60
N ALA A 97 -5.39 -8.70 19.80
CA ALA A 97 -5.23 -8.12 21.13
C ALA A 97 -6.57 -8.00 21.88
N ALA A 98 -7.66 -7.64 21.21
CA ALA A 98 -9.00 -7.56 21.79
C ALA A 98 -9.63 -8.94 22.06
N GLY A 99 -9.22 -9.98 21.33
CA GLY A 99 -9.73 -11.35 21.46
C GLY A 99 -9.25 -12.13 22.69
N THR A 100 -8.27 -11.63 23.44
CA THR A 100 -7.72 -12.31 24.63
C THR A 100 -8.49 -12.05 25.93
N LYS A 101 -9.55 -11.25 25.90
CA LYS A 101 -10.40 -10.96 27.06
C LYS A 101 -11.84 -11.47 26.89
N ARG A 102 -12.03 -12.78 26.73
CA ARG A 102 -13.34 -13.42 26.95
C ARG A 102 -13.18 -14.75 27.70
N ASP A 103 -13.25 -14.61 29.01
CA ASP A 103 -13.91 -15.50 29.98
C ASP A 103 -13.50 -16.98 30.03
N THR A 104 -12.48 -17.26 30.84
CA THR A 104 -12.45 -18.46 31.69
C THR A 104 -13.31 -18.22 32.94
N LYS A 105 -14.54 -18.74 32.92
CA LYS A 105 -15.34 -18.95 34.16
C LYS A 105 -16.29 -20.13 33.90
N ARG A 106 -15.81 -21.34 34.21
CA ARG A 106 -16.03 -22.12 35.44
C ARG A 106 -17.46 -22.61 35.57
#